data_AF-A0A448Z6C2-F1
#
_entry.id   AF-A0A448Z6C2-F1
#
_cell.length_a   1.000
_cell.length_b   1.000
_cell.length_c   1.000
_cell.angle_alpha   90.00
_cell.angle_beta   90.00
_cell.angle_gamma   90.00
#
_symmetry.space_group_name_H-M   'P 1'
#
loop_
_entity.id
_entity.type
_entity.pdbx_description
1 polymer ?
#
loop_
_entity_poly.entity_id
_entity_poly.type
_entity_poly.pdbx_seq_one_letter_code
_entity_poly.pdbx_strand_id
1 'polypeptide(L)'
;MRISMLLLLVVGPFCGSAFIFEKPLADIKKVVEAQHQERLSFGLNIGKPGDISRLPIQGIEFDLTKHTPKSTDDFVKMPGAHGPPQLRYLSGGVHTLSVVSNGSFVSMAGSEIVEVLKGCWEIIWKDGDPSGSLLCGFEVDQDYKRNDAILPKGNVYVSFNAWTSEGLEQAQQRKTRIMKLATTALEKKQEELDMMKKTSNLIQKAIHFYNAINAVEDYTLLPVKTVESIPDPDSVVHFKGDLFLSTKGMVWRRDDSNGKPTVIGNALMNST
;
A
#
# COMPACT_ATOMS: atom_id res chain seq x y z
N MET A 1 13.75 -11.18 41.20
CA MET A 1 12.82 -10.37 40.38
C MET A 1 13.04 -10.74 38.91
N ARG A 2 12.12 -11.48 38.30
CA ARG A 2 12.12 -11.77 36.85
C ARG A 2 11.09 -10.85 36.21
N ILE A 3 11.55 -9.91 35.37
CA ILE A 3 10.68 -9.03 34.60
C ILE A 3 10.36 -9.76 33.29
N SER A 4 9.12 -10.21 33.17
CA SER A 4 8.55 -10.77 31.96
C SER A 4 8.53 -9.70 30.86
N MET A 5 9.31 -9.91 29.80
CA MET A 5 9.28 -9.07 28.60
C MET A 5 8.08 -9.51 27.76
N LEU A 6 6.99 -8.75 27.85
CA LEU A 6 5.78 -8.95 27.06
C LEU A 6 6.08 -8.48 25.62
N LEU A 7 6.20 -9.44 24.70
CA LEU A 7 6.40 -9.19 23.27
C LEU A 7 5.05 -8.80 22.64
N LEU A 8 4.81 -7.50 22.48
CA LEU A 8 3.62 -6.98 21.79
C LEU A 8 3.86 -6.96 20.28
N LEU A 9 3.50 -8.08 19.64
CA LEU A 9 3.30 -8.22 18.20
C LEU A 9 2.22 -7.23 17.75
N VAL A 10 2.62 -6.12 17.12
CA VAL A 10 1.69 -5.30 16.33
C VAL A 10 1.51 -6.02 14.99
N VAL A 11 0.70 -7.07 15.01
CA VAL A 11 -0.06 -7.48 13.85
C VAL A 11 -1.10 -6.37 13.70
N GLY A 12 -0.95 -5.50 12.70
CA GLY A 12 -2.11 -4.74 12.22
C GLY A 12 -3.23 -5.73 11.91
N PRO A 13 -4.51 -5.36 11.80
CA PRO A 13 -5.59 -6.31 11.57
C PRO A 13 -5.55 -6.85 10.13
N PHE A 14 -4.49 -7.55 9.76
CA PHE A 14 -4.47 -8.57 8.74
C PHE A 14 -4.89 -9.85 9.45
N CYS A 15 -6.20 -10.03 9.57
CA CYS A 15 -6.77 -11.34 9.82
C CYS A 15 -6.40 -12.19 8.59
N GLY A 16 -5.27 -12.89 8.71
CA GLY A 16 -4.72 -13.72 7.65
C GLY A 16 -5.66 -14.89 7.40
N SER A 17 -6.52 -14.75 6.38
CA SER A 17 -6.85 -15.93 5.59
C SER A 17 -5.53 -16.33 4.95
N ALA A 18 -4.95 -17.44 5.41
CA ALA A 18 -3.75 -18.00 4.82
C ALA A 18 -4.06 -18.29 3.35
N PHE A 19 -3.56 -17.43 2.48
CA PHE A 19 -3.57 -17.66 1.06
C PHE A 19 -2.55 -18.76 0.80
N ILE A 20 -3.00 -19.94 0.41
CA ILE A 20 -2.10 -20.98 -0.05
C ILE A 20 -2.05 -20.83 -1.56
N PHE A 21 -1.12 -20.00 -2.04
CA PHE A 21 -0.73 -20.03 -3.45
C PHE A 21 0.26 -21.18 -3.64
N GLU A 22 -0.05 -22.10 -4.55
CA GLU A 22 0.71 -23.34 -4.76
C GLU A 22 2.10 -23.13 -5.39
N LYS A 23 2.43 -21.91 -5.83
CA LYS A 23 3.75 -21.60 -6.38
C LYS A 23 4.35 -20.39 -5.68
N PRO A 24 5.48 -20.56 -4.96
CA PRO A 24 6.25 -19.41 -4.51
C PRO A 24 6.66 -18.58 -5.74
N LEU A 25 6.76 -17.27 -5.57
CA LEU A 25 7.31 -16.39 -6.58
C LEU A 25 8.64 -16.97 -7.06
N ALA A 26 8.83 -17.02 -8.38
CA ALA A 26 10.14 -17.28 -8.95
C ALA A 26 11.17 -16.34 -8.29
N ASP A 27 12.31 -16.90 -7.89
CA ASP A 27 13.47 -16.25 -7.26
C ASP A 27 13.42 -14.72 -7.31
N ILE A 28 13.10 -14.07 -6.17
CA ILE A 28 12.95 -12.61 -6.03
C ILE A 28 14.14 -11.84 -6.61
N LYS A 29 15.33 -12.43 -6.63
CA LYS A 29 16.52 -11.84 -7.23
C LYS A 29 16.36 -11.65 -8.73
N LYS A 30 15.75 -12.60 -9.44
CA LYS A 30 15.47 -12.48 -10.88
C LYS A 30 14.46 -11.39 -11.16
N VAL A 31 13.44 -11.26 -10.32
CA VAL A 31 12.43 -10.20 -10.44
C VAL A 31 13.09 -8.83 -10.28
N VAL A 32 13.93 -8.67 -9.24
CA VAL A 32 14.72 -7.46 -9.02
C VAL A 32 15.67 -7.17 -10.18
N GLU A 33 16.37 -8.20 -10.67
CA GLU A 33 17.30 -8.04 -11.78
C GLU A 33 16.63 -7.55 -13.07
N ALA A 34 15.39 -7.96 -13.32
CA ALA A 34 14.59 -7.52 -14.46
C ALA A 34 14.15 -6.04 -14.36
N GLN A 35 14.07 -5.47 -13.16
CA GLN A 35 13.65 -4.07 -12.95
C GLN A 35 14.78 -3.06 -13.08
N HIS A 36 16.02 -3.49 -13.27
CA HIS A 36 17.12 -2.55 -13.44
C HIS A 36 16.90 -1.69 -14.70
N GLN A 37 17.24 -0.41 -14.59
CA GLN A 37 17.08 0.64 -15.60
C GLN A 37 15.62 0.99 -15.93
N GLU A 38 14.65 0.48 -15.16
CA GLU A 38 13.28 0.96 -15.25
C GLU A 38 13.17 2.34 -14.62
N ARG A 39 12.33 3.18 -15.24
CA ARG A 39 12.04 4.52 -14.76
C ARG A 39 10.73 4.52 -13.98
N LEU A 40 10.77 5.02 -12.76
CA LEU A 40 9.60 5.33 -11.96
C LEU A 40 9.29 6.81 -12.09
N SER A 41 8.04 7.14 -12.41
CA SER A 41 7.51 8.51 -12.33
C SER A 41 6.28 8.50 -11.43
N PHE A 42 6.28 9.31 -10.38
CA PHE A 42 5.14 9.42 -9.49
C PHE A 42 4.97 10.80 -8.89
N GLY A 43 3.72 11.11 -8.52
CA GLY A 43 3.36 12.24 -7.67
C GLY A 43 3.10 11.81 -6.23
N LEU A 44 3.33 12.72 -5.29
CA LEU A 44 2.95 12.58 -3.89
C LEU A 44 1.78 13.50 -3.58
N ASN A 45 0.87 13.05 -2.74
CA ASN A 45 -0.21 13.86 -2.20
C ASN A 45 -0.16 13.75 -0.67
N ILE A 46 0.51 14.71 -0.04
CA ILE A 46 0.74 14.75 1.41
C ILE A 46 -0.41 15.48 2.10
N GLY A 47 -0.87 14.91 3.20
CA GLY A 47 -2.07 15.35 3.94
C GLY A 47 -2.97 14.17 4.31
N LYS A 48 -3.83 14.35 5.32
CA LYS A 48 -4.75 13.28 5.71
C LYS A 48 -5.86 13.12 4.68
N PRO A 49 -6.34 11.88 4.44
CA PRO A 49 -7.52 11.66 3.60
C PRO A 49 -8.71 12.46 4.15
N GLY A 50 -9.31 13.31 3.31
CA GLY A 50 -10.46 14.14 3.67
C GLY A 50 -10.13 15.57 4.11
N ASP A 51 -8.87 15.88 4.40
CA ASP A 51 -8.46 17.25 4.74
C ASP A 51 -8.43 18.14 3.47
N ILE A 52 -8.79 19.41 3.67
CA ILE A 52 -8.74 20.47 2.66
C ILE A 52 -7.29 20.86 2.38
N SER A 53 -6.45 20.83 3.41
CA SER A 53 -5.04 21.13 3.31
C SER A 53 -4.28 19.94 2.71
N ARG A 54 -3.72 20.14 1.52
CA ARG A 54 -2.94 19.14 0.79
C ARG A 54 -1.71 19.75 0.16
N LEU A 55 -0.64 18.95 0.09
CA LEU A 55 0.60 19.28 -0.57
C LEU A 55 0.81 18.28 -1.74
N PRO A 56 0.32 18.62 -2.95
CA PRO A 56 0.54 17.81 -4.14
C PRO A 56 1.93 18.11 -4.71
N ILE A 57 2.82 17.11 -4.70
CA ILE A 57 4.15 17.17 -5.29
C ILE A 57 4.12 16.32 -6.56
N GLN A 58 4.57 16.87 -7.68
CA GLN A 58 4.52 16.21 -8.99
C GLN A 58 5.92 16.12 -9.62
N GLY A 59 6.10 15.18 -10.54
CA GLY A 59 7.32 15.10 -11.36
C GLY A 59 8.53 14.50 -10.66
N ILE A 60 8.34 13.69 -9.61
CA ILE A 60 9.43 12.90 -9.04
C ILE A 60 9.71 11.73 -9.98
N GLU A 61 10.95 11.64 -10.44
CA GLU A 61 11.39 10.55 -11.33
C GLU A 61 12.70 9.92 -10.86
N PHE A 62 12.72 8.59 -10.84
CA PHE A 62 13.90 7.80 -10.49
C PHE A 62 14.17 6.72 -11.52
N ASP A 63 15.45 6.45 -11.78
CA ASP A 63 15.86 5.22 -12.45
C ASP A 63 16.27 4.18 -11.40
N LEU A 64 15.72 2.97 -11.53
CA LEU A 64 16.02 1.82 -10.68
C LEU A 64 17.40 1.26 -11.02
N THR A 65 18.41 1.54 -10.19
CA THR A 65 19.78 1.07 -10.49
C THR A 65 20.06 -0.30 -9.89
N LYS A 66 21.13 -0.96 -10.38
CA LYS A 66 21.66 -2.23 -9.83
C LYS A 66 22.66 -2.03 -8.68
N HIS A 67 23.04 -0.78 -8.40
CA HIS A 67 24.14 -0.53 -7.47
C HIS A 67 23.68 -0.70 -6.02
N THR A 68 24.39 -1.54 -5.27
CA THR A 68 24.22 -1.62 -3.82
C THR A 68 25.00 -0.48 -3.17
N PRO A 69 24.41 0.27 -2.21
CA PRO A 69 25.12 1.33 -1.52
C PRO A 69 26.31 0.78 -0.73
N LYS A 70 27.45 1.49 -0.77
CA LYS A 70 28.73 1.03 -0.20
C LYS A 70 28.93 1.43 1.27
N SER A 71 28.39 2.57 1.68
CA SER A 71 28.50 3.11 3.03
C SER A 71 27.12 3.24 3.67
N THR A 72 27.05 3.09 4.99
CA THR A 72 25.81 3.24 5.77
C THR A 72 25.24 4.66 5.77
N ASP A 73 26.07 5.65 5.44
CA ASP A 73 25.70 7.07 5.50
C ASP A 73 25.15 7.60 4.15
N ASP A 74 25.32 6.82 3.08
CA ASP A 74 24.98 7.20 1.71
C ASP A 74 23.54 6.84 1.32
N PHE A 75 22.78 6.19 2.21
CA PHE A 75 21.44 5.70 1.88
C PHE A 75 20.43 5.71 3.03
N VAL A 76 19.15 5.72 2.65
CA VAL A 76 18.03 5.52 3.58
C VAL A 76 17.88 4.06 3.95
N LYS A 77 17.90 3.75 5.25
CA LYS A 77 17.71 2.37 5.76
C LYS A 77 16.38 1.79 5.29
N MET A 78 16.45 0.72 4.51
CA MET A 78 15.26 0.09 3.93
C MET A 78 14.57 -0.90 4.89
N PRO A 79 13.23 -0.92 4.96
CA PRO A 79 12.48 -1.69 5.96
C PRO A 79 12.66 -3.21 5.92
N GLY A 80 12.85 -3.81 4.74
CA GLY A 80 13.05 -5.24 4.56
C GLY A 80 14.47 -5.65 4.91
N ALA A 81 15.44 -5.13 4.17
CA ALA A 81 16.84 -5.48 4.35
C ALA A 81 17.45 -5.06 5.71
N HIS A 82 17.05 -3.90 6.24
CA HIS A 82 17.53 -3.39 7.53
C HIS A 82 16.53 -3.60 8.67
N GLY A 83 15.42 -4.27 8.39
CA GLY A 83 14.41 -4.59 9.36
C GLY A 83 14.75 -5.79 10.25
N PRO A 84 13.72 -6.28 10.95
CA PRO A 84 13.79 -7.52 11.72
C PRO A 84 14.35 -8.68 10.86
N PRO A 85 15.12 -9.61 11.44
CA PRO A 85 15.76 -10.70 10.70
C PRO A 85 14.81 -11.50 9.79
N GLN A 86 13.55 -11.66 10.21
CA GLN A 86 12.54 -12.39 9.45
C GLN A 86 12.06 -11.70 8.17
N LEU A 87 12.32 -10.41 7.99
CA LEU A 87 11.99 -9.71 6.73
C LEU A 87 13.16 -9.69 5.75
N ARG A 88 14.38 -10.00 6.22
CA ARG A 88 15.60 -9.88 5.40
C ARG A 88 15.64 -10.91 4.27
N TYR A 89 15.12 -12.10 4.50
CA TYR A 89 15.05 -13.15 3.47
C TYR A 89 13.91 -12.94 2.46
N LEU A 90 12.95 -12.08 2.79
CA LEU A 90 11.82 -11.68 1.94
C LEU A 90 12.15 -10.47 1.07
N SER A 91 13.28 -9.80 1.31
CA SER A 91 13.75 -8.66 0.53
C SER A 91 14.67 -9.12 -0.60
N GLY A 92 14.50 -8.50 -1.77
CA GLY A 92 15.41 -8.66 -2.90
C GLY A 92 16.73 -7.89 -2.76
N GLY A 93 16.96 -7.25 -1.61
CA GLY A 93 18.16 -6.46 -1.31
C GLY A 93 17.95 -4.95 -1.55
N VAL A 94 18.89 -4.16 -1.06
CA VAL A 94 18.88 -2.69 -1.22
C VAL A 94 19.68 -2.28 -2.43
N HIS A 95 19.07 -1.43 -3.24
CA HIS A 95 19.64 -0.90 -4.46
C HIS A 95 19.46 0.62 -4.48
N THR A 96 20.39 1.37 -5.06
CA THR A 96 20.30 2.83 -5.13
C THR A 96 19.29 3.29 -6.17
N LEU A 97 18.68 4.44 -5.95
CA LEU A 97 17.90 5.16 -6.95
C LEU A 97 18.78 6.25 -7.56
N SER A 98 18.72 6.41 -8.89
CA SER A 98 19.29 7.58 -9.55
C SER A 98 18.19 8.61 -9.73
N VAL A 99 18.36 9.80 -9.17
CA VAL A 99 17.39 10.89 -9.32
C VAL A 99 17.45 11.42 -10.75
N VAL A 100 16.34 11.32 -11.47
CA VAL A 100 16.19 11.86 -12.83
C VAL A 100 15.57 13.24 -12.77
N SER A 101 14.51 13.39 -11.98
CA SER A 101 13.81 14.65 -11.77
C SER A 101 13.38 14.78 -10.32
N ASN A 102 13.65 15.96 -9.75
CA ASN A 102 13.10 16.36 -8.47
C ASN A 102 11.61 16.70 -8.60
N GLY A 103 10.87 16.50 -7.51
CA GLY A 103 9.46 16.88 -7.47
C GLY A 103 9.29 18.39 -7.39
N SER A 104 8.10 18.89 -7.73
CA SER A 104 7.75 20.29 -7.49
C SER A 104 6.29 20.44 -7.07
N PHE A 105 5.99 21.54 -6.40
CA PHE A 105 4.63 21.93 -6.05
C PHE A 105 4.48 23.45 -6.13
N VAL A 106 3.23 23.92 -6.21
CA VAL A 106 2.93 25.37 -6.19
C VAL A 106 2.57 25.77 -4.76
N SER A 107 3.42 26.60 -4.16
CA SER A 107 3.19 27.27 -2.88
C SER A 107 2.54 28.64 -3.10
N MET A 108 2.32 29.39 -2.01
CA MET A 108 1.84 30.79 -2.10
C MET A 108 2.91 31.73 -2.68
N ALA A 109 4.19 31.34 -2.64
CA ALA A 109 5.31 32.12 -3.16
C ALA A 109 5.64 31.79 -4.63
N GLY A 110 5.08 30.71 -5.18
CA GLY A 110 5.32 30.27 -6.55
C GLY A 110 5.61 28.77 -6.63
N SER A 111 6.31 28.37 -7.69
CA SER A 111 6.76 26.98 -7.87
C SER A 111 7.96 26.70 -6.98
N GLU A 112 7.87 25.68 -6.12
CA GLU A 112 8.93 25.21 -5.25
C GLU A 112 9.37 23.80 -5.64
N ILE A 113 10.67 23.54 -5.58
CA ILE A 113 11.28 22.26 -5.92
C ILE A 113 11.55 21.48 -4.63
N VAL A 114 11.14 20.22 -4.62
CA VAL A 114 11.39 19.25 -3.55
C VAL A 114 12.66 18.49 -3.88
N GLU A 115 13.75 18.81 -3.19
CA GLU A 115 15.04 18.17 -3.40
C GLU A 115 15.04 16.78 -2.78
N VAL A 116 15.34 15.77 -3.60
CA VAL A 116 15.42 14.39 -3.17
C VAL A 116 16.86 13.92 -3.11
N LEU A 117 17.25 13.39 -1.94
CA LEU A 117 18.60 12.94 -1.64
C LEU A 117 18.61 11.44 -1.29
N LYS A 118 19.76 10.79 -1.46
CA LYS A 118 20.06 9.43 -0.96
C LYS A 118 18.98 8.36 -1.23
N GLY A 119 18.44 8.34 -2.45
CA GLY A 119 17.38 7.41 -2.83
C GLY A 119 17.84 5.94 -2.88
N CYS A 120 16.99 5.05 -2.39
CA CYS A 120 17.14 3.59 -2.45
C CYS A 120 15.81 2.91 -2.70
N TRP A 121 15.87 1.68 -3.21
CA TRP A 121 14.69 0.86 -3.42
C TRP A 121 14.96 -0.60 -3.06
N GLU A 122 13.87 -1.30 -2.75
CA GLU A 122 13.84 -2.75 -2.58
C GLU A 122 12.48 -3.29 -3.00
N ILE A 123 12.44 -4.57 -3.38
CA ILE A 123 11.19 -5.33 -3.49
C ILE A 123 11.13 -6.26 -2.28
N ILE A 124 10.02 -6.24 -1.56
CA ILE A 124 9.72 -7.19 -0.49
C ILE A 124 8.58 -8.08 -0.97
N TRP A 125 8.76 -9.39 -0.88
CA TRP A 125 7.71 -10.36 -1.21
C TRP A 125 7.58 -11.38 -0.09
N LYS A 126 6.38 -11.54 0.46
CA LYS A 126 6.14 -12.51 1.53
C LYS A 126 5.85 -13.88 0.94
N ASP A 127 6.45 -14.92 1.51
CA ASP A 127 6.19 -16.30 1.09
C ASP A 127 4.70 -16.65 1.19
N GLY A 128 4.15 -17.18 0.09
CA GLY A 128 2.74 -17.55 -0.05
C GLY A 128 1.78 -16.38 -0.27
N ASP A 129 2.26 -15.14 -0.31
CA ASP A 129 1.45 -13.96 -0.60
C ASP A 129 1.36 -13.73 -2.12
N PRO A 130 0.15 -13.46 -2.68
CA PRO A 130 0.01 -13.13 -4.10
C PRO A 130 0.60 -11.77 -4.48
N SER A 131 0.93 -10.97 -3.46
CA SER A 131 1.44 -9.62 -3.64
C SER A 131 2.74 -9.39 -2.88
N GLY A 132 3.59 -8.58 -3.49
CA GLY A 132 4.74 -7.97 -2.85
C GLY A 132 4.58 -6.46 -2.72
N SER A 133 5.67 -5.79 -2.42
CA SER A 133 5.73 -4.33 -2.36
C SER A 133 7.04 -3.86 -2.98
N LEU A 134 6.93 -2.93 -3.93
CA LEU A 134 8.05 -2.11 -4.36
C LEU A 134 8.14 -0.93 -3.41
N LEU A 135 9.27 -0.80 -2.71
CA LEU A 135 9.53 0.29 -1.79
C LEU A 135 10.63 1.18 -2.32
N CYS A 136 10.40 2.48 -2.31
CA CYS A 136 11.38 3.51 -2.58
C CYS A 136 11.55 4.36 -1.31
N GLY A 137 12.75 4.45 -0.77
CA GLY A 137 13.10 5.31 0.35
C GLY A 137 14.05 6.42 -0.12
N PHE A 138 13.82 7.65 0.31
CA PHE A 138 14.69 8.77 -0.01
C PHE A 138 14.66 9.83 1.10
N GLU A 139 15.68 10.68 1.16
CA GLU A 139 15.81 11.76 2.12
C GLU A 139 15.35 13.08 1.49
N VAL A 140 14.63 13.87 2.28
CA VAL A 140 14.23 15.24 1.94
C VAL A 140 15.04 16.20 2.81
N ASP A 141 15.63 17.22 2.18
CA ASP A 141 16.60 18.13 2.79
C ASP A 141 16.01 19.11 3.81
N GLN A 142 14.74 19.50 3.63
CA GLN A 142 14.02 20.45 4.48
C GLN A 142 12.53 20.11 4.61
N ASP A 143 11.83 20.85 5.48
CA ASP A 143 10.38 20.75 5.59
C ASP A 143 9.74 21.50 4.41
N TYR A 144 8.91 20.81 3.63
CA TYR A 144 8.08 21.44 2.60
C TYR A 144 6.65 21.59 3.09
N LYS A 145 6.08 22.79 2.98
CA LYS A 145 4.79 23.13 3.58
C LYS A 145 3.86 23.82 2.59
N ARG A 146 2.58 23.45 2.63
CA ARG A 146 1.50 24.17 1.97
C ARG A 146 0.28 24.14 2.88
N ASN A 147 -0.14 25.32 3.35
CA ASN A 147 -1.15 25.46 4.40
C ASN A 147 -0.76 24.62 5.63
N ASP A 148 -1.64 23.74 6.11
CA ASP A 148 -1.39 22.84 7.24
C ASP A 148 -0.70 21.51 6.83
N ALA A 149 -0.49 21.26 5.53
CA ALA A 149 0.13 20.03 5.05
C ALA A 149 1.65 20.20 5.03
N ILE A 150 2.36 19.25 5.66
CA ILE A 150 3.81 19.28 5.83
C ILE A 150 4.39 17.95 5.35
N LEU A 151 5.31 18.01 4.39
CA LEU A 151 6.28 16.94 4.13
C LEU A 151 7.50 17.23 5.00
N PRO A 152 7.72 16.48 6.08
CA PRO A 152 8.78 16.80 7.02
C PRO A 152 10.14 16.36 6.49
N LYS A 153 11.18 17.14 6.83
CA LYS A 153 12.60 16.83 6.55
C LYS A 153 12.98 15.43 7.00
N GLY A 154 13.82 14.76 6.21
CA GLY A 154 14.42 13.46 6.53
C GLY A 154 13.89 12.32 5.67
N ASN A 155 13.92 11.10 6.21
CA ASN A 155 13.61 9.89 5.45
C ASN A 155 12.10 9.76 5.17
N VAL A 156 11.77 9.58 3.90
CA VAL A 156 10.43 9.36 3.37
C VAL A 156 10.43 8.07 2.58
N TYR A 157 9.36 7.28 2.72
CA TYR A 157 9.18 6.02 2.02
C TYR A 157 7.90 6.06 1.20
N VAL A 158 7.99 5.52 0.00
CA VAL A 158 6.88 5.31 -0.92
C VAL A 158 6.77 3.83 -1.20
N SER A 159 5.57 3.26 -1.06
CA SER A 159 5.32 1.84 -1.31
C SER A 159 4.19 1.64 -2.30
N PHE A 160 4.43 0.83 -3.33
CA PHE A 160 3.44 0.36 -4.29
C PHE A 160 3.27 -1.15 -4.17
N ASN A 161 2.03 -1.64 -4.24
CA ASN A 161 1.78 -3.07 -4.25
C ASN A 161 2.22 -3.66 -5.59
N ALA A 162 3.00 -4.73 -5.53
CA ALA A 162 3.52 -5.45 -6.67
C ALA A 162 2.80 -6.80 -6.81
N TRP A 163 2.53 -7.22 -8.02
CA TRP A 163 1.76 -8.42 -8.34
C TRP A 163 2.40 -9.16 -9.52
N THR A 164 2.27 -10.48 -9.55
CA THR A 164 2.45 -11.23 -10.80
C THR A 164 1.18 -11.21 -11.62
N SER A 165 1.25 -11.52 -12.92
CA SER A 165 0.05 -11.64 -13.76
C SER A 165 -0.95 -12.63 -13.15
N GLU A 166 -0.48 -13.83 -12.78
CA GLU A 166 -1.31 -14.89 -12.20
C GLU A 166 -1.90 -14.47 -10.84
N GLY A 167 -1.07 -13.89 -9.96
CA GLY A 167 -1.50 -13.46 -8.63
C GLY A 167 -2.53 -12.33 -8.70
N LEU A 168 -2.34 -11.39 -9.63
CA LEU A 168 -3.27 -10.29 -9.86
C LEU A 168 -4.62 -10.78 -10.38
N GLU A 169 -4.62 -11.64 -11.40
CA GLU A 169 -5.84 -12.18 -11.98
C GLU A 169 -6.68 -12.93 -10.93
N GLN A 170 -6.05 -13.83 -10.17
CA GLN A 170 -6.72 -14.57 -9.10
C GLN A 170 -7.27 -13.64 -8.01
N ALA A 171 -6.50 -12.62 -7.63
CA ALA A 171 -6.93 -11.62 -6.66
C ALA A 171 -8.14 -10.81 -7.16
N GLN A 172 -8.15 -10.41 -8.43
CA GLN A 172 -9.27 -9.67 -9.04
C GLN A 172 -10.54 -10.51 -9.21
N GLN A 173 -10.41 -11.77 -9.61
CA GLN A 173 -11.54 -12.71 -9.64
C GLN A 173 -12.15 -12.89 -8.24
N ARG A 174 -11.29 -13.06 -7.23
CA ARG A 174 -11.72 -13.15 -5.82
C ARG A 174 -12.39 -11.86 -5.34
N LYS A 175 -11.82 -10.69 -5.65
CA LYS A 175 -12.43 -9.37 -5.37
C LYS A 175 -13.84 -9.31 -5.94
N THR A 176 -13.99 -9.65 -7.21
CA THR A 176 -15.29 -9.64 -7.91
C THR A 176 -16.31 -10.56 -7.23
N ARG A 177 -15.91 -11.79 -6.87
CA ARG A 177 -16.79 -12.73 -6.15
C ARG A 177 -17.22 -12.19 -4.79
N ILE A 178 -16.29 -11.69 -3.99
CA ILE A 178 -16.59 -11.18 -2.63
C ILE A 178 -17.45 -9.92 -2.70
N MET A 179 -17.14 -8.99 -3.60
CA MET A 179 -17.93 -7.77 -3.80
C MET A 179 -19.35 -8.10 -4.26
N LYS A 180 -19.53 -9.09 -5.15
CA LYS A 180 -20.86 -9.55 -5.55
C LYS A 180 -21.67 -10.10 -4.36
N LEU A 181 -21.06 -10.96 -3.54
CA LEU A 181 -21.71 -11.49 -2.33
C LEU A 181 -22.05 -10.39 -1.34
N ALA A 182 -21.15 -9.41 -1.17
CA ALA A 182 -21.36 -8.27 -0.29
C ALA A 182 -22.54 -7.40 -0.76
N THR A 183 -22.61 -7.11 -2.07
CA THR A 183 -23.74 -6.40 -2.66
C THR A 183 -25.06 -7.15 -2.46
N THR A 184 -25.10 -8.45 -2.74
CA THR A 184 -26.31 -9.27 -2.54
C THR A 184 -26.77 -9.29 -1.08
N ALA A 185 -25.83 -9.36 -0.12
CA ALA A 185 -26.17 -9.30 1.30
C ALA A 185 -26.77 -7.94 1.69
N LEU A 186 -26.23 -6.83 1.16
CA LEU A 186 -26.77 -5.49 1.38
C LEU A 186 -28.15 -5.28 0.72
N GLU A 187 -28.34 -5.80 -0.48
CA GLU A 187 -29.64 -5.79 -1.18
C GLU A 187 -30.69 -6.56 -0.38
N LYS A 188 -30.38 -7.80 0.03
CA LYS A 188 -31.27 -8.64 0.85
C LYS A 188 -31.65 -7.96 2.16
N LYS A 189 -30.69 -7.32 2.84
CA LYS A 189 -30.96 -6.52 4.04
C LYS A 189 -31.99 -5.43 3.74
N GLN A 190 -31.78 -4.68 2.66
CA GLN A 190 -32.66 -3.57 2.30
C GLN A 190 -34.08 -4.06 1.94
N GLU A 191 -34.18 -5.15 1.16
CA GLU A 191 -35.44 -5.80 0.81
C GLU A 191 -36.23 -6.22 2.06
N GLU A 192 -35.59 -6.92 3.00
CA GLU A 192 -36.24 -7.38 4.24
C GLU A 192 -36.68 -6.21 5.13
N LEU A 193 -35.88 -5.14 5.21
CA LEU A 193 -36.28 -3.92 5.93
C LEU A 193 -37.50 -3.25 5.29
N ASP A 194 -37.61 -3.27 3.96
CA ASP A 194 -38.76 -2.70 3.27
C ASP A 194 -40.00 -3.59 3.38
N MET A 195 -39.84 -4.92 3.41
CA MET A 195 -40.91 -5.85 3.74
C MET A 195 -41.41 -5.68 5.18
N MET A 196 -40.50 -5.50 6.14
CA MET A 196 -40.86 -5.18 7.53
C MET A 196 -41.73 -3.91 7.65
N LYS A 197 -41.45 -2.87 6.86
CA LYS A 197 -42.24 -1.63 6.84
C LYS A 197 -43.65 -1.84 6.26
N LYS A 198 -43.76 -2.67 5.21
CA LYS A 198 -45.02 -2.92 4.50
C LYS A 198 -45.96 -3.86 5.24
N THR A 199 -45.42 -4.85 5.94
CA THR A 199 -46.20 -5.88 6.65
C THR A 199 -46.87 -5.30 7.88
N SER A 200 -48.14 -5.64 8.17
CA SER A 200 -48.85 -5.18 9.37
C SER A 200 -48.73 -6.14 10.56
N ASN A 201 -48.57 -7.45 10.29
CA ASN A 201 -48.47 -8.49 11.30
C ASN A 201 -47.13 -8.40 12.07
N LEU A 202 -47.22 -8.30 13.40
CA LEU A 202 -46.05 -8.13 14.27
C LEU A 202 -45.07 -9.31 14.23
N ILE A 203 -45.56 -10.55 14.13
CA ILE A 203 -44.70 -11.75 14.08
C ILE A 203 -43.93 -11.77 12.76
N GLN A 204 -44.60 -11.47 11.64
CA GLN A 204 -43.94 -11.39 10.34
C GLN A 204 -42.93 -10.24 10.27
N LYS A 205 -43.23 -9.08 10.90
CA LYS A 205 -42.24 -7.99 11.04
C LYS A 205 -40.98 -8.47 11.77
N ALA A 206 -41.14 -9.21 12.87
CA ALA A 206 -40.01 -9.75 13.62
C ALA A 206 -39.17 -10.72 12.78
N ILE A 207 -39.81 -11.55 11.93
CA ILE A 207 -39.13 -12.43 10.99
C ILE A 207 -38.32 -11.63 9.96
N HIS A 208 -38.93 -10.62 9.31
CA HIS A 208 -38.22 -9.76 8.36
C HIS A 208 -37.04 -9.03 9.00
N PHE A 209 -37.21 -8.55 10.24
CA PHE A 209 -36.12 -7.93 10.99
C PHE A 209 -34.99 -8.92 11.29
N TYR A 210 -35.32 -10.14 11.70
CA TYR A 210 -34.33 -11.21 11.92
C TYR A 210 -33.57 -11.54 10.63
N ASN A 211 -34.26 -11.67 9.50
CA ASN A 211 -33.62 -11.90 8.20
C ASN A 211 -32.70 -10.75 7.78
N ALA A 212 -33.08 -9.50 8.06
CA ALA A 212 -32.22 -8.33 7.83
C ALA A 212 -30.96 -8.35 8.70
N ILE A 213 -31.05 -8.82 9.96
CA ILE A 213 -29.89 -9.02 10.84
C ILE A 213 -28.98 -10.10 10.26
N ASN A 214 -29.52 -11.26 9.87
CA ASN A 214 -28.71 -12.34 9.28
C ASN A 214 -27.97 -11.86 8.02
N ALA A 215 -28.60 -11.06 7.18
CA ALA A 215 -27.95 -10.48 6.01
C ALA A 215 -26.79 -9.52 6.37
N VAL A 216 -26.90 -8.79 7.50
CA VAL A 216 -25.78 -7.99 8.04
C VAL A 216 -24.65 -8.87 8.56
N GLU A 217 -24.97 -9.97 9.22
CA GLU A 217 -23.96 -10.95 9.67
C GLU A 217 -23.23 -11.57 8.48
N ASP A 218 -23.96 -11.99 7.44
CA ASP A 218 -23.41 -12.50 6.19
C ASP A 218 -22.42 -11.49 5.58
N TYR A 219 -22.79 -10.21 5.51
CA TYR A 219 -21.90 -9.15 5.04
C TYR A 219 -20.66 -8.97 5.94
N THR A 220 -20.84 -9.02 7.26
CA THR A 220 -19.76 -8.78 8.24
C THR A 220 -18.71 -9.89 8.21
N LEU A 221 -19.11 -11.12 7.84
CA LEU A 221 -18.20 -12.26 7.66
C LEU A 221 -17.36 -12.17 6.37
N LEU A 222 -17.76 -11.33 5.41
CA LEU A 222 -17.02 -11.15 4.17
C LEU A 222 -15.80 -10.25 4.38
N PRO A 223 -14.61 -10.60 3.85
CA PRO A 223 -13.40 -9.80 4.01
C PRO A 223 -13.34 -8.63 3.00
N VAL A 224 -14.38 -7.80 2.98
CA VAL A 224 -14.56 -6.69 2.00
C VAL A 224 -13.36 -5.73 2.05
N LYS A 225 -12.97 -5.27 3.24
CA LYS A 225 -11.83 -4.36 3.42
C LYS A 225 -10.51 -4.90 2.89
N THR A 226 -10.30 -6.22 2.97
CA THR A 226 -9.07 -6.86 2.48
C THR A 226 -9.05 -6.94 0.96
N VAL A 227 -10.21 -7.10 0.31
CA VAL A 227 -10.27 -7.15 -1.16
C VAL A 227 -10.38 -5.76 -1.81
N GLU A 228 -10.79 -4.75 -1.06
CA GLU A 228 -10.80 -3.36 -1.51
C GLU A 228 -9.40 -2.84 -1.87
N SER A 229 -8.34 -3.36 -1.24
CA SER A 229 -6.96 -2.99 -1.55
C SER A 229 -6.42 -3.63 -2.84
N ILE A 230 -7.15 -4.59 -3.42
CA ILE A 230 -6.76 -5.22 -4.69
C ILE A 230 -7.09 -4.23 -5.82
N PRO A 231 -6.12 -3.85 -6.67
CA PRO A 231 -6.35 -2.87 -7.72
C PRO A 231 -7.26 -3.45 -8.81
N ASP A 232 -8.06 -2.57 -9.41
CA ASP A 232 -8.81 -2.88 -10.62
C ASP A 232 -7.85 -2.98 -11.83
N PRO A 233 -8.24 -3.65 -12.93
CA PRO A 233 -7.38 -3.83 -14.11
C PRO A 233 -6.84 -2.51 -14.69
N ASP A 234 -7.62 -1.43 -14.62
CA ASP A 234 -7.22 -0.12 -15.12
C ASP A 234 -6.32 0.66 -14.15
N SER A 235 -6.10 0.12 -12.94
CA SER A 235 -5.32 0.74 -11.86
C SER A 235 -3.98 0.03 -11.64
N VAL A 236 -3.46 -0.66 -12.65
CA VAL A 236 -2.14 -1.28 -12.64
C VAL A 236 -1.29 -0.83 -13.82
N VAL A 237 0.02 -0.79 -13.62
CA VAL A 237 1.01 -0.52 -14.66
C VAL A 237 1.90 -1.74 -14.79
N HIS A 238 2.11 -2.17 -16.04
CA HIS A 238 3.00 -3.28 -16.36
C HIS A 238 4.46 -2.83 -16.27
N PHE A 239 5.26 -3.57 -15.51
CA PHE A 239 6.70 -3.41 -15.37
C PHE A 239 7.43 -4.53 -16.10
N LYS A 240 8.75 -4.43 -16.29
CA LYS A 240 9.51 -5.47 -16.99
C LYS A 240 9.35 -6.84 -16.34
N GLY A 241 9.27 -7.88 -17.18
CA GLY A 241 9.06 -9.26 -16.73
C GLY A 241 7.58 -9.56 -16.47
N ASP A 242 7.30 -10.31 -15.41
CA ASP A 242 5.94 -10.66 -14.97
C ASP A 242 5.59 -9.89 -13.69
N LEU A 243 5.72 -8.56 -13.75
CA LEU A 243 5.50 -7.67 -12.61
C LEU A 243 4.50 -6.57 -12.96
N PHE A 244 3.48 -6.42 -12.14
CA PHE A 244 2.47 -5.37 -12.23
C PHE A 244 2.49 -4.57 -10.94
N LEU A 245 2.52 -3.25 -11.07
CA LEU A 245 2.47 -2.35 -9.92
C LEU A 245 1.12 -1.65 -9.85
N SER A 246 0.59 -1.49 -8.64
CA SER A 246 -0.60 -0.67 -8.43
C SER A 246 -0.27 0.80 -8.70
N THR A 247 -1.13 1.53 -9.41
CA THR A 247 -0.95 2.97 -9.65
C THR A 247 -1.01 3.78 -8.36
N LYS A 248 -1.77 3.30 -7.37
CA LYS A 248 -1.89 3.92 -6.05
C LYS A 248 -0.89 3.31 -5.08
N GLY A 249 -0.13 4.18 -4.43
CA GLY A 249 0.82 3.84 -3.37
C GLY A 249 0.57 4.65 -2.10
N MET A 250 1.34 4.34 -1.07
CA MET A 250 1.30 5.04 0.21
C MET A 250 2.62 5.79 0.44
N VAL A 251 2.54 6.97 1.03
CA VAL A 251 3.70 7.74 1.48
C VAL A 251 3.72 7.72 2.99
N TRP A 252 4.83 7.30 3.56
CA TRP A 252 4.96 7.11 4.99
C TRP A 252 6.38 7.38 5.46
N ARG A 253 6.52 7.63 6.76
CA ARG A 253 7.79 7.88 7.44
C ARG A 253 7.94 6.89 8.59
N ARG A 254 9.16 6.53 8.94
CA ARG A 254 9.46 5.87 10.21
C ARG A 254 9.96 6.92 11.19
N ASP A 255 9.25 7.10 12.31
CA ASP A 255 9.73 7.95 13.39
C ASP A 255 10.82 7.22 14.18
N ASP A 256 11.96 7.86 14.39
CA ASP A 256 13.11 7.28 15.10
C ASP A 256 12.79 6.99 16.58
N SER A 257 11.85 7.72 17.18
CA SER A 257 11.48 7.58 18.59
C SER A 257 10.62 6.35 18.90
N ASN A 258 9.69 6.00 18.00
CA ASN A 258 8.73 4.93 18.20
C ASN A 258 8.93 3.73 17.26
N GLY A 259 9.76 3.87 16.23
CA GLY A 259 10.01 2.87 15.19
C GLY A 259 8.78 2.50 14.35
N LYS A 260 7.61 3.10 14.63
CA LYS A 260 6.34 2.82 13.95
C LYS A 260 6.26 3.63 12.66
N PRO A 261 5.78 3.01 11.56
CA PRO A 261 5.51 3.74 10.33
C PRO A 261 4.28 4.64 10.53
N THR A 262 4.40 5.91 10.15
CA THR A 262 3.33 6.90 10.14
C THR A 262 3.02 7.25 8.69
N VAL A 263 1.79 7.00 8.25
CA VAL A 263 1.34 7.37 6.90
C VAL A 263 1.09 8.88 6.86
N ILE A 264 1.72 9.56 5.91
CA ILE A 264 1.66 11.01 5.74
C ILE A 264 0.94 11.42 4.44
N GLY A 265 0.70 10.48 3.52
CA GLY A 265 0.02 10.76 2.28
C GLY A 265 -0.12 9.54 1.38
N ASN A 266 -0.49 9.80 0.13
CA ASN A 266 -0.61 8.79 -0.93
C ASN A 266 0.32 9.13 -2.10
N ALA A 267 0.73 8.11 -2.84
CA ALA A 267 1.49 8.28 -4.07
C ALA A 267 0.63 7.84 -5.26
N LEU A 268 0.83 8.48 -6.40
CA LEU A 268 0.20 8.10 -7.65
C LEU A 268 1.28 7.94 -8.71
N MET A 269 1.39 6.74 -9.26
CA MET A 269 2.29 6.46 -10.36
C MET A 269 1.71 7.01 -11.65
N ASN A 270 2.54 7.73 -12.41
CA ASN A 270 2.18 8.19 -13.73
C ASN A 270 2.35 7.02 -14.69
N SER A 271 1.30 6.70 -15.46
CA SER A 271 1.46 5.77 -16.59
C SER A 271 2.33 6.48 -17.63
N THR A 272 3.57 6.03 -17.76
CA THR A 272 4.47 6.43 -18.85
C THR A 272 3.99 5.88 -20.18
#